data_AF-A0A0F5MPA6-F1
#
_entry.id   AF-A0A0F5MPA6-F1
#
_cell.length_a   1.000
_cell.length_b   1.000
_cell.length_c   1.000
_cell.angle_alpha   90.00
_cell.angle_beta   90.00
_cell.angle_gamma   90.00
#
_symmetry.space_group_name_H-M   'P 1'
#
loop_
_entity.id
_entity.type
_entity.pdbx_description
1 polymer ?
#
loop_
_entity_poly.entity_id
_entity_poly.type
_entity_poly.pdbx_seq_one_letter_code
_entity_poly.pdbx_strand_id
1 'polypeptide(L)'
;MENIMNQTNEIPAKKVTVPERAKQIAKIIQIDKPDYYYLKELFRGLRKEFNLKRQSEPKRLPYVPSEEEIKRYYDVVWNNQNTKHMVIVKLLLYTGIKISELVKIKIDDVKLQKCVIHIKKDDNDKKVRMVPFYSNFKQSLSEYIKEIQSKNKKEYLFESNWGKPFSPQGIRSILSDYSKLAQMKKNITPGKL
;
A
#
# COMPACT_ATOMS: atom_id res chain seq x y z
N MET A 1 -16.32 -44.61 -53.22
CA MET A 1 -17.11 -43.37 -53.21
C MET A 1 -17.96 -43.39 -51.95
N GLU A 2 -18.10 -42.22 -51.32
CA GLU A 2 -18.96 -41.94 -50.18
C GLU A 2 -18.56 -42.54 -48.82
N ASN A 3 -18.71 -41.89 -47.66
CA ASN A 3 -18.89 -40.49 -47.30
C ASN A 3 -18.81 -40.51 -45.77
N ILE A 4 -17.69 -40.10 -45.16
CA ILE A 4 -17.68 -39.78 -43.72
C ILE A 4 -17.01 -38.42 -43.56
N MET A 5 -17.74 -37.43 -44.06
CA MET A 5 -17.55 -36.01 -43.80
C MET A 5 -17.83 -35.72 -42.32
N ASN A 6 -16.87 -35.05 -41.69
CA ASN A 6 -17.06 -33.93 -40.77
C ASN A 6 -18.15 -34.05 -39.69
N GLN A 7 -17.74 -34.47 -38.50
CA GLN A 7 -18.29 -33.92 -37.26
C GLN A 7 -17.36 -32.82 -36.74
N THR A 8 -17.32 -31.70 -37.45
CA THR A 8 -16.98 -30.41 -36.85
C THR A 8 -18.07 -30.09 -35.84
N ASN A 9 -17.82 -30.42 -34.56
CA ASN A 9 -18.62 -29.94 -33.46
C ASN A 9 -18.54 -28.41 -33.44
N GLU A 10 -19.60 -27.76 -33.93
CA GLU A 10 -19.79 -26.33 -33.84
C GLU A 10 -19.76 -25.90 -32.37
N ILE A 11 -18.80 -25.03 -32.04
CA ILE A 11 -18.68 -24.43 -30.70
C ILE A 11 -19.75 -23.32 -30.61
N PRO A 12 -20.69 -23.37 -29.65
CA PRO A 12 -21.76 -22.38 -29.59
C PRO A 12 -21.23 -20.98 -29.28
N ALA A 13 -21.76 -19.99 -30.00
CA ALA A 13 -21.37 -18.58 -30.07
C ALA A 13 -21.72 -17.73 -28.82
N LYS A 14 -21.60 -18.27 -27.61
CA LYS A 14 -21.73 -17.50 -26.36
C LYS A 14 -20.46 -17.64 -25.52
N LYS A 15 -19.77 -16.53 -25.25
CA LYS A 15 -18.59 -16.51 -24.37
C LYS A 15 -19.00 -16.99 -22.98
N VAL A 16 -18.68 -18.24 -22.67
CA VAL A 16 -18.83 -18.82 -21.33
C VAL A 16 -17.92 -18.05 -20.37
N THR A 17 -18.44 -17.72 -19.19
CA THR A 17 -17.67 -16.96 -18.19
C THR A 17 -16.50 -17.77 -17.63
N VAL A 18 -15.47 -17.10 -17.11
CA VAL A 18 -14.30 -17.78 -16.51
C VAL A 18 -14.70 -18.75 -15.39
N PRO A 19 -15.62 -18.40 -14.45
CA PRO A 19 -16.07 -19.34 -13.43
C PRO A 19 -16.78 -20.57 -13.99
N GLU A 20 -17.58 -20.42 -15.04
CA GLU A 20 -18.28 -21.54 -15.69
C GLU A 20 -17.30 -22.47 -16.44
N ARG A 21 -16.30 -21.90 -17.13
CA ARG A 21 -15.22 -22.70 -17.74
C ARG A 21 -14.39 -23.43 -16.69
N ALA A 22 -14.12 -22.80 -15.55
CA ALA A 22 -13.42 -23.46 -14.44
C ALA A 22 -14.21 -24.67 -13.92
N LYS A 23 -15.53 -24.57 -13.78
CA LYS A 23 -16.40 -25.70 -13.41
C LYS A 23 -16.35 -26.84 -14.42
N GLN A 24 -16.33 -26.53 -15.71
CA GLN A 24 -16.23 -27.54 -16.77
C GLN A 24 -14.87 -28.25 -16.73
N ILE A 25 -13.77 -27.51 -16.63
CA ILE A 25 -12.42 -28.06 -16.52
C ILE A 25 -12.30 -28.93 -15.26
N ALA A 26 -12.83 -28.45 -14.13
CA ALA A 26 -12.82 -29.18 -12.87
C ALA A 26 -13.48 -30.57 -12.98
N LYS A 27 -14.61 -30.70 -13.70
CA LYS A 27 -15.25 -32.00 -13.94
C LYS A 27 -14.37 -32.97 -14.74
N ILE A 28 -13.62 -32.46 -15.71
CA ILE A 28 -12.76 -33.29 -16.57
C ILE A 28 -11.58 -33.84 -15.76
N ILE A 29 -10.92 -32.97 -14.98
CA ILE A 29 -9.70 -33.34 -14.24
C ILE A 29 -10.01 -33.94 -12.85
N GLN A 30 -11.28 -34.04 -12.45
CA GLN A 30 -11.67 -34.57 -11.14
C GLN A 30 -11.22 -36.03 -10.96
N ILE A 31 -11.17 -36.80 -12.05
CA ILE A 31 -10.71 -38.19 -12.05
C ILE A 31 -9.25 -38.33 -11.60
N ASP A 32 -8.43 -37.31 -11.89
CA ASP A 32 -7.01 -37.26 -11.51
C ASP A 32 -6.79 -36.91 -10.03
N LYS A 33 -7.87 -36.59 -9.29
CA LYS A 33 -7.85 -36.13 -7.90
C LYS A 33 -6.79 -35.04 -7.68
N PRO A 34 -6.92 -33.89 -8.36
CA PRO A 34 -5.86 -32.92 -8.46
C PRO A 34 -5.60 -32.24 -7.12
N ASP A 35 -4.34 -32.23 -6.70
CA ASP A 35 -3.87 -31.40 -5.59
C ASP A 35 -3.42 -30.01 -6.08
N TYR A 36 -2.97 -29.17 -5.14
CA TYR A 36 -2.50 -27.82 -5.46
C TYR A 36 -1.32 -27.82 -6.45
N TYR A 37 -0.39 -28.77 -6.30
CA TYR A 37 0.80 -28.84 -7.13
C TYR A 37 0.47 -29.29 -8.56
N TYR A 38 -0.38 -30.30 -8.68
CA TYR A 38 -0.91 -30.78 -9.96
C TYR A 38 -1.55 -29.64 -10.75
N LEU A 39 -2.48 -28.87 -10.14
CA LEU A 39 -3.12 -27.76 -10.82
C LEU A 39 -2.11 -26.69 -11.25
N LYS A 40 -1.15 -26.35 -10.39
CA LYS A 40 -0.10 -25.37 -10.71
C LYS A 40 0.68 -25.80 -11.97
N GLU A 41 1.07 -27.07 -12.04
CA GLU A 41 1.81 -27.63 -13.18
C GLU A 41 0.95 -27.77 -14.43
N LEU A 42 -0.30 -28.23 -14.31
CA LEU A 42 -1.26 -28.28 -15.40
C LEU A 42 -1.47 -26.89 -16.04
N PHE A 43 -1.72 -25.86 -15.23
CA PHE A 43 -1.85 -24.50 -15.74
C PHE A 43 -0.52 -23.94 -16.29
N ARG A 44 0.63 -24.44 -15.84
CA ARG A 44 1.94 -24.11 -16.44
C ARG A 44 2.06 -24.73 -17.84
N GLY A 45 1.65 -25.98 -18.01
CA GLY A 45 1.56 -26.66 -19.31
C GLY A 45 0.58 -25.97 -20.26
N LEU A 46 -0.65 -25.69 -19.81
CA LEU A 46 -1.65 -24.99 -20.61
C LEU A 46 -1.14 -23.64 -21.14
N ARG A 47 -0.43 -22.85 -20.32
CA ARG A 47 0.17 -21.59 -20.78
C ARG A 47 1.18 -21.80 -21.91
N LYS A 48 1.93 -22.91 -21.91
CA LYS A 48 2.86 -23.27 -22.99
C LYS A 48 2.12 -23.67 -24.26
N GLU A 49 1.09 -24.52 -24.14
CA GLU A 49 0.25 -24.94 -25.28
C GLU A 49 -0.43 -23.76 -25.98
N PHE A 50 -0.96 -22.81 -25.21
CA PHE A 50 -1.54 -21.58 -25.75
C PHE A 50 -0.49 -20.54 -26.18
N ASN A 51 0.81 -20.84 -26.13
CA ASN A 51 1.91 -19.91 -26.40
C ASN A 51 1.78 -18.57 -25.65
N LEU A 52 1.22 -18.62 -24.43
CA LEU A 52 0.99 -17.44 -23.60
C LEU A 52 2.30 -16.99 -22.98
N LYS A 53 2.86 -15.92 -23.52
CA LYS A 53 3.93 -15.19 -22.84
C LYS A 53 3.31 -14.35 -21.72
N ARG A 54 3.90 -14.41 -20.53
CA ARG A 54 3.58 -13.44 -19.48
C ARG A 54 3.90 -12.06 -20.04
N GLN A 55 2.89 -11.25 -20.29
CA GLN A 55 3.06 -9.83 -20.52
C GLN A 55 3.55 -9.23 -19.19
N SER A 56 4.86 -9.21 -18.99
CA SER A 56 5.44 -8.37 -17.97
C SER A 56 5.43 -6.97 -18.54
N GLU A 57 4.58 -6.11 -18.00
CA GLU A 57 4.78 -4.69 -18.24
C GLU A 57 6.22 -4.34 -17.81
N PRO A 58 6.97 -3.59 -18.63
CA PRO A 58 8.28 -3.12 -18.22
C PRO A 58 8.08 -2.35 -16.91
N LYS A 59 8.77 -2.77 -15.85
CA LYS A 59 8.76 -2.06 -14.57
C LYS A 59 9.32 -0.67 -14.81
N ARG A 60 8.44 0.31 -15.01
CA ARG A 60 8.83 1.72 -15.13
C ARG A 60 9.49 2.10 -13.81
N LEU A 61 10.61 2.82 -13.89
CA LEU A 61 11.26 3.36 -12.71
C LEU A 61 10.25 4.19 -11.92
N PRO A 62 10.27 4.10 -10.58
CA PRO A 62 9.44 4.97 -9.76
C PRO A 62 9.78 6.42 -10.06
N TYR A 63 8.77 7.28 -9.97
CA TYR A 63 8.99 8.71 -10.09
C TYR A 63 9.68 9.22 -8.83
N VAL A 64 10.79 9.92 -9.03
CA VAL A 64 11.52 10.63 -7.98
C VAL A 64 11.27 12.12 -8.19
N PRO A 65 10.72 12.85 -7.21
CA PRO A 65 10.54 14.30 -7.29
C PRO A 65 11.88 15.02 -7.42
N SER A 66 11.91 16.16 -8.11
CA SER A 66 13.08 17.06 -8.09
C SER A 66 13.20 17.77 -6.73
N GLU A 67 14.38 18.31 -6.44
CA GLU A 67 14.61 19.10 -5.22
C GLU A 67 13.65 20.31 -5.13
N GLU A 68 13.39 20.97 -6.26
CA GLU A 68 12.43 22.07 -6.34
C GLU A 68 10.99 21.61 -6.06
N GLU A 69 10.59 20.43 -6.56
CA GLU A 69 9.26 19.85 -6.27
C GLU A 69 9.11 19.55 -4.78
N ILE A 70 10.16 19.01 -4.15
CA ILE A 70 10.19 18.74 -2.70
C ILE A 70 10.11 20.05 -1.92
N LYS A 71 10.87 21.08 -2.31
CA LYS A 71 10.85 22.40 -1.66
C LYS A 71 9.45 23.01 -1.70
N ARG A 72 8.82 23.08 -2.88
CA ARG A 72 7.45 23.58 -3.02
C ARG A 72 6.46 22.77 -2.19
N TYR A 73 6.61 21.46 -2.16
CA TYR A 73 5.76 20.59 -1.34
C TYR A 73 5.87 20.94 0.15
N TYR A 74 7.10 21.09 0.67
CA TYR A 74 7.32 21.51 2.05
C TYR A 74 6.75 22.90 2.35
N ASP A 75 6.93 23.87 1.44
CA ASP A 75 6.42 25.22 1.60
C ASP A 75 4.89 25.24 1.72
N VAL A 76 4.19 24.48 0.87
CA VAL A 76 2.73 24.35 0.93
C VAL A 76 2.27 23.71 2.24
N VAL A 77 2.92 22.63 2.68
CA VAL A 77 2.59 21.96 3.94
C VAL A 77 2.82 22.89 5.13
N TRP A 78 3.89 23.69 5.10
CA TRP A 78 4.21 24.68 6.12
C TRP A 78 3.19 25.81 6.17
N ASN A 79 2.83 26.37 5.02
CA ASN A 79 1.89 27.48 4.92
C ASN A 79 0.45 27.10 5.29
N ASN A 80 0.11 25.80 5.25
CA ASN A 80 -1.21 25.32 5.67
C ASN A 80 -1.41 25.35 7.20
N GLN A 81 -0.36 25.60 7.98
CA GLN A 81 -0.39 25.74 9.45
C GLN A 81 -1.04 24.57 10.21
N ASN A 82 -1.11 23.39 9.58
CA ASN A 82 -1.66 22.20 10.20
C ASN A 82 -0.54 21.34 10.81
N THR A 83 -0.34 21.48 12.13
CA THR A 83 0.73 20.77 12.86
C THR A 83 0.67 19.26 12.68
N LYS A 84 -0.54 18.66 12.69
CA LYS A 84 -0.73 17.21 12.46
C LYS A 84 -0.19 16.80 11.10
N HIS A 85 -0.56 17.53 10.06
CA HIS A 85 -0.14 17.22 8.69
C HIS A 85 1.37 17.40 8.51
N MET A 86 1.93 18.45 9.11
CA MET A 86 3.38 18.68 9.13
C MET A 86 4.15 17.51 9.76
N VAL A 87 3.70 17.02 10.92
CA VAL A 87 4.32 15.88 11.62
C VAL A 87 4.20 14.60 10.80
N ILE A 88 3.03 14.33 10.19
CA ILE A 88 2.82 13.18 9.28
C ILE A 88 3.85 13.22 8.15
N VAL A 89 3.95 14.35 7.45
CA VAL A 89 4.86 14.52 6.30
C VAL A 89 6.31 14.34 6.74
N LYS A 90 6.75 15.01 7.81
CA LYS A 90 8.12 14.88 8.31
C LYS A 90 8.48 13.44 8.69
N LEU A 91 7.60 12.72 9.37
CA LEU A 91 7.86 11.32 9.72
C LEU A 91 7.99 10.44 8.49
N LEU A 92 7.07 10.57 7.53
CA LEU A 92 7.11 9.78 6.30
C LEU A 92 8.41 10.05 5.52
N LEU A 93 8.78 11.31 5.36
CA LEU A 93 9.94 11.71 4.57
C LEU A 93 11.27 11.37 5.26
N TYR A 94 11.40 11.62 6.56
CA TYR A 94 12.67 11.41 7.26
C TYR A 94 12.94 9.95 7.64
N THR A 95 11.89 9.13 7.79
CA THR A 95 12.04 7.78 8.33
C THR A 95 11.72 6.67 7.34
N GLY A 96 11.04 6.99 6.22
CA GLY A 96 10.58 5.98 5.26
C GLY A 96 9.59 4.97 5.85
N ILE A 97 8.93 5.31 6.95
CA ILE A 97 7.94 4.43 7.58
C ILE A 97 6.75 4.19 6.66
N LYS A 98 6.20 2.98 6.66
CA LYS A 98 5.01 2.68 5.87
C LYS A 98 3.79 3.36 6.49
N ILE A 99 2.88 3.86 5.65
CA ILE A 99 1.62 4.47 6.12
C ILE A 99 0.84 3.53 7.05
N SER A 100 0.80 2.23 6.72
CA SER A 100 0.10 1.22 7.54
C SER A 100 0.69 1.03 8.94
N GLU A 101 1.98 1.36 9.11
CA GLU A 101 2.67 1.33 10.40
C GLU A 101 2.48 2.67 11.11
N LEU A 102 2.62 3.78 10.38
CA LEU A 102 2.45 5.14 10.90
C LEU A 102 1.10 5.34 11.61
N VAL A 103 0.01 4.84 11.02
CA VAL A 103 -1.34 4.99 11.59
C VAL A 103 -1.56 4.18 12.88
N LYS A 104 -0.71 3.18 13.14
CA LYS A 104 -0.81 2.31 14.32
C LYS A 104 0.06 2.79 15.47
N ILE A 105 0.91 3.81 15.26
CA ILE A 105 1.80 4.31 16.31
C ILE A 105 0.97 4.83 17.48
N LYS A 106 1.22 4.30 18.68
CA LYS A 106 0.69 4.85 19.92
C LYS A 106 1.62 5.92 20.45
N ILE A 107 1.08 6.84 21.26
CA ILE A 107 1.92 7.89 21.86
C ILE A 107 3.06 7.27 22.68
N ASP A 108 2.78 6.19 23.41
CA ASP A 108 3.76 5.48 24.23
C ASP A 108 4.88 4.80 23.42
N ASP A 109 4.68 4.58 22.12
CA ASP A 109 5.71 4.03 21.24
C ASP A 109 6.76 5.09 20.84
N VAL A 110 6.48 6.39 21.07
CA VAL A 110 7.40 7.49 20.76
C VAL A 110 8.36 7.73 21.92
N LYS A 111 9.62 7.34 21.76
CA LYS A 111 10.67 7.54 22.77
C LYS A 111 11.46 8.81 22.47
N LEU A 112 10.88 9.96 22.84
CA LEU A 112 11.44 11.30 22.59
C LEU A 112 12.88 11.48 23.07
N GLN A 113 13.25 10.89 24.22
CA GLN A 113 14.62 11.02 24.74
C GLN A 113 15.66 10.30 23.90
N LYS A 114 15.27 9.20 23.25
CA LYS A 114 16.15 8.39 22.40
C LYS A 114 16.03 8.77 20.92
N CYS A 115 15.16 9.71 20.57
CA CYS A 115 14.81 10.06 19.19
C CYS A 115 14.42 8.84 18.33
N VAL A 116 13.65 7.91 18.91
CA VAL A 116 13.23 6.66 18.27
C VAL A 116 11.73 6.46 18.42
N ILE A 117 11.10 5.89 17.39
CA ILE A 117 9.73 5.37 17.41
C ILE A 117 9.80 3.85 17.35
N HIS A 118 9.07 3.19 18.25
CA HIS A 118 8.91 1.76 18.27
C HIS A 118 7.76 1.32 17.34
N ILE A 119 8.09 0.56 16.31
CA ILE A 119 7.10 0.01 15.38
C ILE A 119 6.90 -1.46 15.68
N LYS A 120 5.65 -1.81 16.02
CA LYS A 120 5.20 -3.18 16.22
C LYS A 120 4.40 -3.62 15.01
N LYS A 121 4.52 -4.89 14.63
CA LYS A 121 3.72 -5.43 13.53
C LYS A 121 2.24 -5.53 13.94
N ASP A 122 2.03 -6.04 15.15
CA ASP A 122 0.74 -6.21 15.83
C ASP A 122 0.91 -5.97 17.34
N ASP A 123 -0.18 -5.72 18.05
CA ASP A 123 -0.15 -5.38 19.50
C ASP A 123 0.48 -6.49 20.37
N ASN A 124 0.37 -7.75 19.92
CA ASN A 124 0.91 -8.92 20.61
C ASN A 124 2.36 -9.26 20.18
N ASP A 125 2.94 -8.50 19.24
CA ASP A 125 4.28 -8.80 18.75
C ASP A 125 5.35 -8.34 19.75
N LYS A 126 6.20 -9.28 20.16
CA LYS A 126 7.36 -8.99 21.03
C LYS A 126 8.53 -8.38 20.24
N LYS A 127 8.55 -8.53 18.91
CA LYS A 127 9.59 -7.96 18.06
C LYS A 127 9.23 -6.52 17.70
N VAL A 128 10.08 -5.60 18.12
CA VAL A 128 9.91 -4.17 17.86
C VAL A 128 11.01 -3.69 16.92
N ARG A 129 10.62 -3.02 15.83
CA ARG A 129 11.55 -2.29 14.98
C ARG A 129 11.72 -0.88 15.52
N MET A 130 12.96 -0.46 15.74
CA MET A 130 13.28 0.91 16.09
C MET A 130 13.44 1.76 14.83
N VAL A 131 12.70 2.86 14.75
CA VAL A 131 12.78 3.84 13.67
C VAL A 131 13.32 5.15 14.23
N PRO A 132 14.58 5.52 13.96
CA PRO A 132 15.14 6.78 14.43
C PRO A 132 14.53 7.97 13.68
N PHE A 133 14.44 9.11 14.34
CA PHE A 133 14.08 10.39 13.73
C PHE A 133 15.09 11.48 14.12
N TYR A 134 15.17 12.55 13.33
CA TYR A 134 16.12 13.65 13.55
C TYR A 134 15.88 14.37 14.87
N SER A 135 16.96 14.71 15.59
CA SER A 135 16.91 15.45 16.86
C SER A 135 16.20 16.80 16.73
N ASN A 136 16.38 17.51 15.63
CA ASN A 136 15.71 18.80 15.36
C ASN A 136 14.17 18.65 15.28
N PHE A 137 13.66 17.45 14.98
CA PHE A 137 12.22 17.17 14.96
C PHE A 137 11.66 16.84 16.35
N LYS A 138 12.51 16.52 17.34
CA LYS A 138 12.10 16.17 18.70
C LYS A 138 11.22 17.25 19.34
N GLN A 139 11.59 18.51 19.18
CA GLN A 139 10.84 19.62 19.77
C GLN A 139 9.44 19.72 19.16
N SER A 140 9.34 19.80 17.83
CA SER A 140 8.04 19.88 17.14
C SER A 140 7.15 18.67 17.43
N LEU A 141 7.73 17.46 17.49
CA LEU A 141 6.98 16.25 17.82
C LEU A 141 6.51 16.26 19.29
N SER A 142 7.35 16.75 20.21
CA SER A 142 6.98 16.89 21.62
C SER A 142 5.85 17.91 21.82
N GLU A 143 5.90 19.04 21.13
CA GLU A 143 4.86 20.07 21.17
C GLU A 143 3.55 19.53 20.62
N TYR A 144 3.60 18.82 19.50
CA TYR A 144 2.44 18.15 18.91
C TYR A 144 1.81 17.14 19.88
N ILE A 145 2.61 16.27 20.52
CA ILE A 145 2.11 15.28 21.49
C ILE A 145 1.44 15.97 22.67
N LYS A 146 2.04 17.05 23.21
CA LYS A 146 1.46 17.82 24.31
C LYS A 146 0.12 18.46 23.90
N GLU A 147 0.05 19.02 22.70
CA GLU A 147 -1.17 19.65 22.17
C GLU A 147 -2.33 18.65 22.02
N ILE A 148 -2.06 17.45 21.51
CA ILE A 148 -3.13 16.44 21.34
C ILE A 148 -3.58 15.85 22.67
N GLN A 149 -2.68 15.71 23.64
CA GLN A 149 -2.99 15.20 24.98
C GLN A 149 -3.76 16.19 25.85
N SER A 150 -3.53 17.51 25.67
CA SER A 150 -4.26 18.52 26.43
C SER A 150 -5.73 18.63 26.01
N LYS A 151 -6.03 18.35 24.74
CA LYS A 151 -7.40 18.41 24.20
C LYS A 151 -8.24 17.20 24.56
N ASN A 152 -7.65 16.00 24.52
CA ASN A 152 -8.32 14.73 24.80
C ASN A 152 -7.29 13.66 25.15
N LYS A 153 -7.67 12.63 25.90
CA LYS A 153 -6.81 11.46 26.14
C LYS A 153 -6.73 10.61 24.87
N LYS A 154 -5.73 10.90 24.04
CA LYS A 154 -5.43 10.21 22.77
C LYS A 154 -4.55 8.99 23.02
N GLU A 155 -4.88 7.87 22.38
CA GLU A 155 -4.07 6.64 22.43
C GLU A 155 -3.05 6.63 21.28
N TYR A 156 -3.51 7.01 20.09
CA TYR A 156 -2.70 6.98 18.87
C TYR A 156 -2.05 8.34 18.62
N LEU A 157 -0.85 8.32 18.04
CA LEU A 157 -0.14 9.53 17.63
C LEU A 157 -0.96 10.33 16.62
N PHE A 158 -1.69 9.64 15.73
CA PHE A 158 -2.57 10.26 14.75
C PHE A 158 -3.99 9.69 14.87
N GLU A 159 -4.91 10.53 15.36
CA GLU A 159 -6.34 10.20 15.42
C GLU A 159 -7.19 11.11 14.53
N SER A 160 -8.30 10.55 14.09
CA SER A 160 -9.43 11.26 13.49
C SER A 160 -10.24 12.02 14.54
N ASN A 161 -11.15 12.88 14.09
CA ASN A 161 -12.04 13.63 14.97
C ASN A 161 -12.97 12.71 15.80
N TRP A 162 -13.22 11.50 15.32
CA TRP A 162 -14.01 10.48 16.02
C TRP A 162 -13.22 9.64 17.03
N GLY A 163 -11.97 10.03 17.35
CA GLY A 163 -11.14 9.32 18.34
C GLY A 163 -10.60 7.97 17.87
N LYS A 164 -10.77 7.63 16.59
CA LYS A 164 -10.20 6.43 15.97
C LYS A 164 -8.85 6.74 15.33
N PRO A 165 -7.94 5.74 15.22
CA PRO A 165 -6.71 5.87 14.46
C PRO A 165 -6.97 6.45 13.07
N PHE A 166 -6.06 7.28 12.58
CA PHE A 166 -6.17 7.82 11.24
C PHE A 166 -6.17 6.68 10.21
N SER A 167 -6.97 6.78 9.15
CA SER A 167 -6.98 5.72 8.14
C SER A 167 -5.78 5.86 7.19
N PRO A 168 -5.19 4.76 6.69
CA PRO A 168 -4.15 4.84 5.67
C PRO A 168 -4.59 5.64 4.44
N GLN A 169 -5.88 5.53 4.08
CA GLN A 169 -6.45 6.27 2.96
C GLN A 169 -6.55 7.76 3.23
N GLY A 170 -6.89 8.16 4.47
CA GLY A 170 -6.87 9.56 4.88
C GLY A 170 -5.48 10.17 4.72
N ILE A 171 -4.43 9.47 5.17
CA ILE A 171 -3.04 9.96 5.00
C ILE A 171 -2.71 10.12 3.53
N ARG A 172 -3.06 9.14 2.68
CA ARG A 172 -2.85 9.24 1.23
C ARG A 172 -3.59 10.43 0.61
N SER A 173 -4.80 10.73 1.09
CA SER A 173 -5.53 11.92 0.64
C SER A 173 -4.77 13.19 0.98
N ILE A 174 -4.35 13.34 2.23
CA ILE A 174 -3.56 14.50 2.69
C ILE A 174 -2.32 14.69 1.80
N LEU A 175 -1.54 13.63 1.57
CA LEU A 175 -0.34 13.70 0.72
C LEU A 175 -0.69 14.06 -0.74
N SER A 176 -1.78 13.52 -1.26
CA SER A 176 -2.27 13.84 -2.61
C SER A 176 -2.70 15.30 -2.71
N ASP A 177 -3.37 15.83 -1.69
CA ASP A 177 -3.88 17.20 -1.71
C ASP A 177 -2.72 18.20 -1.69
N TYR A 178 -1.70 17.95 -0.85
CA TYR A 178 -0.47 18.74 -0.88
C TYR A 178 0.33 18.59 -2.17
N SER A 179 0.36 17.40 -2.78
CA SER A 179 1.04 17.19 -4.05
C SER A 179 0.40 18.02 -5.17
N LYS A 180 -0.93 18.14 -5.17
CA LYS A 180 -1.67 18.97 -6.12
C LYS A 180 -1.41 20.46 -5.88
N LEU A 181 -1.49 20.90 -4.62
CA LEU A 181 -1.23 22.29 -4.25
C LEU A 181 0.21 22.72 -4.59
N ALA A 182 1.18 21.82 -4.46
CA ALA A 182 2.58 22.04 -4.82
C ALA A 182 2.88 21.88 -6.33
N GLN A 183 1.85 21.58 -7.13
CA GLN A 183 1.94 21.37 -8.58
C GLN A 183 3.00 20.32 -8.96
N MET A 184 3.00 19.19 -8.25
CA MET A 184 3.92 18.09 -8.53
C MET A 184 3.49 17.30 -9.77
N LYS A 185 4.46 16.77 -10.54
CA LYS A 185 4.17 15.92 -11.70
C LYS A 185 3.44 14.63 -11.34
N LYS A 186 3.73 14.06 -10.16
CA LYS A 186 2.99 12.92 -9.59
C LYS A 186 2.89 13.05 -8.08
N ASN A 187 1.86 12.43 -7.51
CA ASN A 187 1.65 12.40 -6.07
C ASN A 187 2.80 11.72 -5.34
N ILE A 188 3.26 12.34 -4.26
CA ILE A 188 4.14 11.70 -3.30
C ILE A 188 3.38 10.55 -2.66
N THR A 189 3.94 9.35 -2.78
CA THR A 189 3.49 8.17 -2.04
C THR A 189 4.67 7.61 -1.27
N PRO A 190 4.56 7.36 0.04
CA PRO A 190 5.70 6.95 0.87
C PRO A 190 6.37 5.63 0.45
N GLY A 191 5.68 4.79 -0.31
CA GLY A 191 6.27 3.57 -0.89
C GLY A 191 7.09 3.81 -2.17
N LYS A 192 7.24 5.07 -2.62
CA LYS A 192 7.95 5.47 -3.84
C LYS A 192 9.01 6.56 -3.64
N LEU A 193 9.20 7.00 -2.40
CA LEU A 193 10.29 7.89 -2.02
C LEU A 193 11.51 7.08 -1.61
#